data_AF-A0A0F7FIT3-F1
#
_entry.id   AF-A0A0F7FIT3-F1
#
_cell.length_a   1.000
_cell.length_b   1.000
_cell.length_c   1.000
_cell.angle_alpha   90.00
_cell.angle_beta   90.00
_cell.angle_gamma   90.00
#
_symmetry.space_group_name_H-M   'P 1'
#
loop_
_entity.id
_entity.type
_entity.pdbx_description
1 polymer ?
#
loop_
_entity_poly.entity_id
_entity_poly.type
_entity_poly.pdbx_seq_one_letter_code
_entity_poly.pdbx_strand_id
1 'polypeptide(L)'
;MKKYKAGLTLSTLGILIMIVGLVLLSLPENTRASFGGCILIGPIPICVGFGSNPLILILLSLVSLAVILVLGYILPLYVEEEK
;
A
#
# COMPACT_ATOMS: atom_id res chain seq x y z
N MET A 1 -10.67 26.02 6.85
CA MET A 1 -11.72 25.18 6.21
C MET A 1 -11.24 24.18 5.14
N LYS A 2 -9.98 24.17 4.67
CA LYS A 2 -9.54 23.15 3.67
C LYS A 2 -9.22 21.77 4.25
N LYS A 3 -8.74 21.68 5.50
CA LYS A 3 -8.26 20.43 6.13
C LYS A 3 -9.36 19.40 6.42
N TYR A 4 -10.57 19.85 6.78
CA TYR A 4 -11.69 18.92 7.05
C TYR A 4 -12.18 18.21 5.78
N LYS A 5 -12.10 18.88 4.62
CA LYS A 5 -12.49 18.29 3.33
C LYS A 5 -11.53 17.16 2.95
N ALA A 6 -10.22 17.39 3.10
CA ALA A 6 -9.22 16.37 2.83
C ALA A 6 -9.39 15.12 3.72
N GLY A 7 -9.68 15.32 5.02
CA GLY A 7 -9.95 14.20 5.94
C GLY A 7 -11.19 13.40 5.51
N LEU A 8 -12.28 14.08 5.17
CA LEU A 8 -13.50 13.42 4.70
C LEU A 8 -13.26 12.65 3.39
N THR A 9 -12.52 13.23 2.44
CA THR A 9 -12.17 12.58 1.17
C THR A 9 -11.33 11.33 1.38
N LEU A 10 -10.35 11.37 2.30
CA LEU A 10 -9.52 10.21 2.64
C LEU A 10 -10.36 9.09 3.28
N SER A 11 -11.27 9.43 4.19
CA SER A 11 -12.16 8.45 4.83
C SER A 11 -13.11 7.80 3.81
N THR A 12 -13.71 8.58 2.91
CA THR A 12 -14.59 8.03 1.87
C THR A 12 -13.83 7.16 0.87
N LEU A 13 -12.60 7.54 0.51
CA LEU A 13 -11.75 6.75 -0.37
C LEU A 13 -11.37 5.42 0.28
N GLY A 14 -11.03 5.42 1.57
CA GLY A 14 -10.73 4.22 2.34
C GLY A 14 -11.91 3.24 2.39
N ILE A 15 -13.13 3.76 2.65
CA ILE A 15 -14.36 2.95 2.64
C ILE A 15 -14.60 2.34 1.25
N LEU A 16 -14.44 3.14 0.18
CA LEU A 16 -14.63 2.66 -1.19
C LEU A 16 -13.66 1.53 -1.53
N ILE A 17 -12.39 1.66 -1.18
CA ILE A 17 -11.37 0.63 -1.38
C ILE A 17 -11.74 -0.65 -0.60
N MET A 18 -12.24 -0.51 0.63
CA MET A 18 -12.68 -1.65 1.44
C MET A 18 -13.84 -2.41 0.78
N ILE A 19 -14.82 -1.68 0.24
CA ILE A 19 -15.97 -2.26 -0.48
C ILE A 19 -15.50 -3.00 -1.73
N VAL A 20 -14.59 -2.40 -2.52
CA VAL A 20 -14.02 -3.05 -3.71
C VAL A 20 -13.28 -4.34 -3.33
N GLY A 21 -12.51 -4.33 -2.24
CA GLY A 21 -11.83 -5.52 -1.73
C GLY A 21 -12.81 -6.65 -1.34
N LEU A 22 -13.91 -6.32 -0.67
CA LEU A 22 -14.96 -7.28 -0.30
C LEU A 22 -15.64 -7.91 -1.53
N VAL A 23 -15.90 -7.11 -2.56
CA VAL A 23 -16.47 -7.61 -3.82
C VAL A 23 -15.50 -8.58 -4.49
N LEU A 24 -14.21 -8.22 -4.57
CA LEU A 24 -13.17 -9.08 -5.16
C LEU A 24 -12.99 -10.41 -4.43
N LEU A 25 -13.16 -10.44 -3.10
CA LEU A 25 -13.14 -11.67 -2.30
C LEU A 25 -14.35 -12.58 -2.57
N SER A 26 -15.48 -12.02 -3.00
CA SER A 26 -16.72 -12.75 -3.26
C SER A 26 -16.74 -13.43 -4.65
N LEU A 27 -15.72 -13.22 -5.49
CA LEU A 27 -15.62 -13.86 -6.79
C LEU A 27 -15.20 -15.35 -6.68
N PRO A 28 -15.58 -16.18 -7.67
CA PRO A 28 -15.20 -17.60 -7.70
C PRO A 28 -13.68 -17.77 -7.74
N GLU A 29 -13.18 -18.90 -7.22
CA GLU A 29 -11.74 -19.12 -6.96
C GLU A 29 -10.85 -18.90 -8.19
N ASN A 30 -11.36 -19.22 -9.38
CA ASN A 30 -10.65 -19.08 -10.65
C ASN A 30 -10.51 -17.61 -11.12
N THR A 31 -11.25 -16.70 -10.49
CA THR A 31 -11.23 -15.24 -10.73
C THR A 31 -10.83 -14.44 -9.49
N ARG A 32 -10.49 -15.11 -8.38
CA ARG A 32 -10.03 -14.43 -7.17
C ARG A 32 -8.71 -13.73 -7.45
N ALA A 33 -8.73 -12.40 -7.34
CA ALA A 33 -7.53 -11.60 -7.43
C ALA A 33 -6.57 -11.98 -6.28
N SER A 34 -5.30 -12.17 -6.61
CA SER A 34 -4.26 -12.29 -5.59
C SER A 34 -3.74 -10.89 -5.24
N PHE A 35 -3.51 -10.63 -3.96
CA PHE A 35 -3.13 -9.32 -3.46
C PHE A 35 -1.92 -9.43 -2.52
N GLY A 36 -1.04 -8.45 -2.58
CA GLY A 36 0.09 -8.29 -1.66
C GLY A 36 0.29 -6.82 -1.37
N GLY A 37 0.52 -6.48 -0.11
CA GLY A 37 0.75 -5.10 0.30
C GLY A 37 1.52 -5.02 1.60
N CYS A 38 2.26 -3.92 1.77
CA CYS A 38 2.91 -3.58 3.02
C CYS A 38 2.40 -2.22 3.51
N ILE A 39 2.18 -2.11 4.81
CA ILE A 39 1.82 -0.87 5.50
C ILE A 39 2.93 -0.58 6.50
N LEU A 40 3.46 0.65 6.47
CA LEU A 40 4.38 1.13 7.50
C LEU A 40 3.58 1.66 8.69
N ILE A 41 3.76 1.04 9.85
CA ILE A 41 3.27 1.55 11.14
C ILE A 41 4.48 1.98 11.96
N GLY A 42 4.78 3.28 11.93
CA GLY A 42 6.06 3.77 12.45
C GLY A 42 7.24 3.17 11.66
N PRO A 43 8.30 2.67 12.32
CA PRO A 43 9.44 2.06 11.65
C PRO A 43 9.22 0.60 11.24
N ILE A 44 8.08 -0.01 11.62
CA ILE A 44 7.85 -1.45 11.42
C ILE A 44 6.97 -1.66 10.17
N PRO A 45 7.47 -2.32 9.12
CA PRO A 45 6.65 -2.70 7.97
C PRO A 45 5.80 -3.94 8.32
N ILE A 46 4.48 -3.83 8.14
CA ILE A 46 3.54 -4.95 8.24
C ILE A 46 3.11 -5.33 6.82
N CYS A 47 3.47 -6.53 6.39
CA CYS A 47 3.15 -7.02 5.05
C CYS A 47 2.11 -8.13 5.11
N VAL A 48 1.16 -8.07 4.19
CA VAL A 48 0.04 -9.01 4.06
C VAL A 48 -0.04 -9.48 2.62
N GLY A 49 -0.30 -10.78 2.45
CA GLY A 49 -0.45 -11.41 1.14
C GLY A 49 -1.63 -12.37 1.16
N PHE A 50 -2.41 -12.37 0.07
CA PHE A 50 -3.58 -13.20 -0.12
C PHE A 50 -3.63 -13.73 -1.56
N GLY A 51 -4.09 -14.97 -1.76
CA GLY A 51 -4.25 -15.58 -3.08
C GLY A 51 -3.27 -16.73 -3.35
N SER A 52 -2.95 -16.95 -4.62
CA SER A 52 -2.27 -18.18 -5.08
C SER A 52 -0.84 -18.33 -4.59
N ASN A 53 -0.08 -17.23 -4.51
CA ASN A 53 1.32 -17.23 -4.07
C ASN A 53 1.59 -16.06 -3.11
N PRO A 54 1.12 -16.14 -1.85
CA PRO A 54 1.18 -15.02 -0.92
C PRO A 54 2.62 -14.61 -0.58
N LEU A 55 3.57 -15.55 -0.55
CA LEU A 55 4.98 -15.26 -0.28
C LEU A 55 5.62 -14.39 -1.36
N ILE A 56 5.34 -14.66 -2.65
CA ILE A 56 5.88 -13.88 -3.77
C ILE A 56 5.27 -12.47 -3.76
N LEU A 57 3.97 -12.37 -3.48
CA LEU A 57 3.27 -11.10 -3.37
C LEU A 57 3.81 -10.23 -2.22
N ILE A 58 4.07 -10.85 -1.06
CA ILE A 58 4.70 -10.19 0.08
C ILE A 58 6.11 -9.70 -0.29
N LEU A 59 6.91 -10.55 -0.94
CA LEU A 59 8.26 -10.18 -1.36
C LEU A 59 8.26 -8.99 -2.33
N LEU A 60 7.37 -8.99 -3.32
CA LEU A 60 7.20 -7.87 -4.25
C LEU A 60 6.77 -6.59 -3.54
N SER A 61 5.87 -6.70 -2.55
CA SER A 61 5.44 -5.54 -1.76
C SER A 61 6.55 -4.98 -0.84
N LEU A 62 7.46 -5.83 -0.36
CA LEU A 62 8.66 -5.40 0.37
C LEU A 62 9.64 -4.67 -0.54
N VAL A 63 9.86 -5.20 -1.76
CA VAL A 63 10.72 -4.55 -2.75
C VAL A 63 10.16 -3.19 -3.15
N SER A 64 8.85 -3.09 -3.42
CA SER A 64 8.23 -1.80 -3.76
C SER A 64 8.29 -0.81 -2.60
N LEU A 65 8.10 -1.26 -1.37
CA LEU A 65 8.28 -0.45 -0.17
C LEU A 65 9.71 0.11 -0.07
N ALA A 66 10.72 -0.74 -0.29
CA ALA A 66 12.12 -0.33 -0.28
C ALA A 66 12.40 0.73 -1.36
N VAL A 67 11.86 0.56 -2.58
CA VAL A 67 11.98 1.56 -3.67
C VAL A 67 11.36 2.89 -3.26
N ILE A 68 10.16 2.88 -2.67
CA ILE A 68 9.49 4.10 -2.21
C ILE A 68 10.31 4.78 -1.11
N LEU A 69 10.90 4.03 -0.19
CA LEU A 69 11.73 4.61 0.87
C LEU A 69 13.02 5.23 0.30
N VAL A 70 13.67 4.57 -0.65
CA VAL A 70 14.87 5.13 -1.32
C VAL A 70 14.52 6.41 -2.06
N LEU A 71 13.46 6.39 -2.87
CA LEU A 71 13.05 7.56 -3.67
C LEU A 71 12.49 8.70 -2.81
N GLY A 72 11.74 8.38 -1.77
CA GLY A 72 11.02 9.35 -0.95
C GLY A 72 11.84 9.94 0.20
N TYR A 73 12.82 9.20 0.73
CA TYR A 73 13.63 9.65 1.87
C TYR A 73 15.10 9.82 1.52
N ILE A 74 15.71 8.87 0.81
CA ILE A 74 17.16 8.90 0.54
C ILE A 74 17.50 9.90 -0.57
N LEU A 75 16.78 9.87 -1.70
CA LEU A 75 17.07 10.75 -2.83
C LEU A 75 16.97 12.25 -2.48
N PRO A 76 15.95 12.73 -1.74
CA PRO A 76 15.87 14.14 -1.35
C PRO A 76 16.99 14.54 -0.39
N LEU A 77 17.40 13.65 0.52
CA LEU A 77 18.54 13.87 1.41
C LEU A 77 19.83 14.13 0.63
N TYR A 78 20.09 13.35 -0.43
CA TYR A 78 21.26 13.60 -1.29
C TYR A 78 21.18 14.93 -2.04
N VAL A 79 19.98 15.37 -2.45
CA VAL A 79 19.79 16.62 -3.19
C VAL A 79 19.91 17.85 -2.29
N GLU A 80 19.59 17.75 -1.00
CA GLU A 80 19.77 18.85 -0.04
C GLU A 80 21.23 19.02 0.40
N GLU A 81 22.02 17.95 0.48
CA GLU A 81 23.45 18.01 0.85
C GLU A 81 24.33 18.62 -0.26
N GLU A 82 23.89 18.60 -1.52
CA GLU A 82 24.62 19.16 -2.66
C GLU A 82 24.36 20.67 -2.89
N LYS A 83 23.54 21.31 -2.04
CA LYS A 83 23.10 22.71 -2.18
C LYS A 83 23.68 23.64 -1.12
#